data_AF-A0A3M3MKZ9-F1
#
_entry.id   AF-A0A3M3MKZ9-F1
#
_cell.length_a   1.000
_cell.length_b   1.000
_cell.length_c   1.000
_cell.angle_alpha   90.00
_cell.angle_beta   90.00
_cell.angle_gamma   90.00
#
_symmetry.space_group_name_H-M   'P 1'
#
loop_
_entity.id
_entity.type
_entity.pdbx_description
1 polymer ?
#
loop_
_entity_poly.entity_id
_entity_poly.type
_entity_poly.pdbx_seq_one_letter_code
_entity_poly.pdbx_strand_id
1 'polypeptide(L)'
;MLVTLAEELFFRAYLQGGLQRLFKDSRFATALSVTLAAGLFGLAHAGAGWEWMVLASMAGVGYGIAFRSGGLPAAVISHFGLNLVHFGLFTYPMLAR
;
A
#
# COMPACT_ATOMS: atom_id res chain seq x y z
N MET A 1 11.84 3.13 6.43
CA MET A 1 12.65 2.61 5.31
C MET A 1 12.72 1.10 5.27
N LEU A 2 13.17 0.43 6.33
CA LEU A 2 12.99 -1.03 6.46
C LEU A 2 11.51 -1.43 6.63
N VAL A 3 10.74 -0.64 7.39
CA VAL A 3 9.30 -0.85 7.61
C VAL A 3 8.53 -0.86 6.28
N THR A 4 8.79 0.11 5.41
CA THR A 4 8.15 0.24 4.09
C THR A 4 8.42 -0.98 3.20
N LEU A 5 9.65 -1.50 3.24
CA LEU A 5 10.01 -2.71 2.51
C LEU A 5 9.27 -3.93 3.08
N ALA A 6 9.22 -4.08 4.40
CA ALA A 6 8.54 -5.18 5.07
C ALA A 6 7.02 -5.16 4.82
N GLU A 7 6.41 -3.98 4.86
CA GLU A 7 5.00 -3.77 4.54
C GLU A 7 4.69 -4.15 3.09
N GLU A 8 5.42 -3.62 2.11
CA GLU A 8 5.16 -3.96 0.71
C GLU A 8 5.44 -5.45 0.42
N LEU A 9 6.44 -6.06 1.08
CA LEU A 9 6.69 -7.50 0.95
C LEU A 9 5.50 -8.33 1.48
N PHE A 10 4.98 -7.97 2.65
CA PHE A 10 3.87 -8.67 3.27
C PHE A 10 2.54 -8.43 2.53
N PHE A 11 2.18 -7.17 2.29
CA PHE A 11 0.88 -6.82 1.71
C PHE A 11 0.83 -7.05 0.19
N ARG A 12 1.93 -6.87 -0.56
CA ARG A 12 1.93 -7.09 -2.02
C ARG A 12 2.41 -8.47 -2.42
N ALA A 13 3.63 -8.83 -2.06
CA ALA A 13 4.23 -10.07 -2.56
C ALA A 13 3.55 -11.30 -1.94
N TYR A 14 3.28 -11.27 -0.62
CA TYR A 14 2.63 -12.38 0.07
C TYR A 14 1.10 -12.32 -0.04
N LEU A 15 0.47 -11.26 0.47
CA LEU A 15 -0.99 -11.18 0.56
C LEU A 15 -1.65 -10.97 -0.81
N GLN A 16 -1.38 -9.87 -1.51
CA GLN A 16 -1.96 -9.61 -2.84
C GLN A 16 -1.57 -10.71 -3.84
N GLY A 17 -0.30 -11.13 -3.87
CA GLY A 17 0.17 -12.22 -4.73
C GLY A 17 -0.43 -13.60 -4.39
N GLY A 18 -0.67 -13.89 -3.11
CA GLY A 18 -1.34 -15.09 -2.65
C GLY A 18 -2.83 -15.09 -3.03
N LEU A 19 -3.53 -13.97 -2.81
CA LEU A 19 -4.92 -13.79 -3.22
C LEU A 19 -5.09 -13.89 -4.73
N GLN A 20 -4.14 -13.35 -5.52
CA GLN A 20 -4.18 -13.45 -6.97
C GLN A 20 -4.06 -14.90 -7.45
N ARG A 21 -3.25 -15.72 -6.77
CA ARG A 21 -3.14 -17.17 -7.02
C ARG A 21 -4.41 -17.92 -6.59
N LEU A 22 -4.98 -17.55 -5.45
CA LEU A 22 -6.21 -18.14 -4.93
C LEU A 22 -7.41 -17.89 -5.85
N PHE A 23 -7.52 -16.68 -6.39
CA PHE A 23 -8.61 -16.28 -7.28
C PHE A 23 -8.25 -16.42 -8.76
N LYS A 24 -7.19 -17.15 -9.13
CA LYS A 24 -6.67 -17.22 -10.50
C LYS A 24 -7.74 -17.54 -11.56
N ASP A 25 -8.75 -18.32 -11.20
CA ASP A 25 -9.82 -18.78 -12.09
C ASP A 25 -10.97 -17.76 -12.22
N SER A 26 -10.91 -16.65 -11.47
CA SER A 26 -11.88 -15.57 -11.51
C SER A 26 -11.42 -14.43 -12.43
N ARG A 27 -12.32 -13.95 -13.28
CA ARG A 27 -12.13 -12.71 -14.08
C ARG A 27 -11.80 -11.48 -13.22
N PHE A 28 -12.13 -11.51 -11.93
CA PHE A 28 -11.90 -10.42 -10.99
C PHE A 28 -10.72 -10.65 -10.05
N ALA A 29 -9.88 -11.67 -10.29
CA ALA A 29 -8.75 -12.01 -9.41
C ALA A 29 -7.89 -10.81 -9.04
N THR A 30 -7.57 -9.97 -10.04
CA THR A 30 -6.74 -8.77 -9.85
C THR A 30 -7.47 -7.75 -8.98
N ALA A 31 -8.69 -7.37 -9.33
CA ALA A 31 -9.46 -6.38 -8.58
C ALA A 31 -9.69 -6.83 -7.13
N LEU A 32 -10.07 -8.09 -6.91
CA LEU A 32 -10.26 -8.65 -5.57
C LEU A 32 -8.97 -8.66 -4.77
N SER A 33 -7.85 -9.11 -5.36
CA SER A 33 -6.56 -9.15 -4.67
C SER A 33 -6.10 -7.75 -4.23
N VAL A 34 -6.28 -6.74 -5.08
CA VAL A 34 -5.90 -5.35 -4.78
C VAL A 34 -6.81 -4.76 -3.72
N THR A 35 -8.14 -4.88 -3.87
CA THR A 35 -9.10 -4.30 -2.92
C THR A 35 -8.97 -4.94 -1.54
N LEU A 36 -8.81 -6.26 -1.45
CA LEU A 36 -8.65 -6.95 -0.17
C LEU A 36 -7.32 -6.59 0.50
N ALA A 37 -6.22 -6.57 -0.26
CA ALA A 37 -4.92 -6.18 0.29
C ALA A 37 -4.88 -4.71 0.72
N ALA A 38 -5.51 -3.81 -0.04
CA ALA A 38 -5.61 -2.40 0.29
C ALA A 38 -6.50 -2.15 1.52
N GLY A 39 -7.64 -2.84 1.64
CA GLY A 39 -8.51 -2.76 2.81
C GLY A 39 -7.81 -3.26 4.09
N LEU A 40 -7.11 -4.40 4.01
CA LEU A 40 -6.32 -4.91 5.13
C LEU A 40 -5.16 -3.98 5.52
N PHE A 41 -4.51 -3.36 4.53
CA PHE A 41 -3.49 -2.36 4.77
C PHE A 41 -4.05 -1.13 5.50
N GLY A 42 -5.21 -0.62 5.08
CA GLY A 42 -5.89 0.47 5.77
C GLY A 42 -6.29 0.11 7.20
N LEU A 43 -6.88 -1.08 7.40
CA LEU A 43 -7.26 -1.56 8.73
C LEU A 43 -6.06 -1.69 9.69
N ALA A 44 -4.89 -2.09 9.18
CA ALA A 44 -3.66 -2.12 9.98
C ALA A 44 -3.25 -0.71 10.47
N HIS A 45 -3.69 0.34 9.77
CA HIS A 45 -3.45 1.75 10.11
C HIS A 45 -4.60 2.39 10.90
N ALA A 46 -5.64 1.63 11.29
CA ALA A 46 -6.75 2.16 12.08
C ALA A 46 -6.30 2.76 13.43
N GLY A 47 -5.18 2.29 13.99
CA GLY A 47 -4.57 2.85 15.20
C GLY A 47 -4.09 4.30 15.06
N ALA A 48 -3.89 4.80 13.83
CA ALA A 48 -3.55 6.19 13.56
C ALA A 48 -4.78 7.11 13.41
N GLY A 49 -6.00 6.54 13.42
CA GLY A 49 -7.26 7.27 13.22
C GLY A 49 -7.99 6.87 11.93
N TRP A 50 -9.28 7.16 11.87
CA TRP A 50 -10.13 6.77 10.74
C TRP A 50 -9.76 7.48 9.43
N GLU A 51 -9.30 8.73 9.50
CA GLU A 51 -8.81 9.50 8.34
C GLU A 51 -7.58 8.82 7.73
N TRP A 52 -6.64 8.42 8.59
CA TRP A 52 -5.44 7.67 8.20
C TRP A 52 -5.76 6.29 7.64
N MET A 53 -6.77 5.60 8.19
CA MET A 53 -7.25 4.33 7.65
C MET A 53 -7.76 4.48 6.19
N VAL A 54 -8.52 5.54 5.90
CA VAL A 54 -9.05 5.80 4.55
C VAL A 54 -7.91 6.17 3.60
N LEU A 55 -7.02 7.08 4.01
CA LEU A 55 -5.86 7.49 3.22
C LEU A 55 -4.92 6.31 2.93
N ALA A 56 -4.63 5.48 3.94
CA ALA A 56 -3.81 4.29 3.80
C ALA A 56 -4.47 3.27 2.85
N SER A 57 -5.79 3.08 2.94
CA SER A 57 -6.53 2.22 2.00
C SER A 57 -6.41 2.70 0.56
N MET A 58 -6.61 4.00 0.31
CA MET A 58 -6.48 4.58 -1.04
C MET A 58 -5.04 4.46 -1.57
N ALA A 59 -4.04 4.76 -0.74
CA ALA A 59 -2.64 4.59 -1.07
C ALA A 59 -2.30 3.13 -1.38
N GLY A 60 -2.83 2.19 -0.57
CA GLY A 60 -2.67 0.75 -0.76
C GLY A 60 -3.24 0.24 -2.09
N VAL A 61 -4.33 0.82 -2.60
CA VAL A 61 -4.83 0.53 -3.96
C VAL A 61 -3.81 0.98 -5.01
N GLY A 62 -3.29 2.22 -4.87
CA GLY A 62 -2.27 2.76 -5.76
C GLY A 62 -1.00 1.90 -5.80
N TYR A 63 -0.50 1.48 -4.63
CA TYR A 63 0.65 0.58 -4.51
C TYR A 63 0.37 -0.80 -5.11
N GLY A 64 -0.84 -1.34 -4.93
CA GLY A 64 -1.25 -2.61 -5.52
C GLY A 64 -1.31 -2.58 -7.05
N ILE A 65 -1.68 -1.44 -7.64
CA ILE A 65 -1.62 -1.22 -9.09
C ILE A 65 -0.16 -1.11 -9.56
N ALA A 66 0.65 -0.30 -8.86
CA ALA A 66 2.08 -0.14 -9.17
C ALA A 66 2.85 -1.48 -9.10
N PHE A 67 2.53 -2.31 -8.10
CA PHE A 67 3.07 -3.66 -7.96
C PHE A 67 2.79 -4.55 -9.18
N ARG A 68 1.63 -4.39 -9.80
CA ARG A 68 1.27 -5.16 -10.99
C ARG A 68 2.04 -4.69 -12.23
N SER A 69 2.25 -3.38 -12.35
CA SER A 69 2.92 -2.79 -13.51
C SER A 69 4.44 -2.97 -13.48
N GLY A 70 5.06 -3.03 -12.30
CA GLY A 70 6.52 -3.06 -12.18
C GLY A 70 7.07 -3.90 -11.03
N GLY A 71 6.26 -4.78 -10.43
CA GLY A 71 6.67 -5.66 -9.35
C GLY A 71 6.92 -4.94 -8.02
N LEU A 72 7.62 -5.64 -7.11
CA LEU A 72 7.93 -5.14 -5.78
C LEU A 72 8.70 -3.80 -5.79
N PRO A 73 9.71 -3.57 -6.66
CA PRO A 73 10.43 -2.30 -6.68
C PRO A 73 9.53 -1.10 -7.00
N ALA A 74 8.58 -1.24 -7.93
CA ALA A 74 7.66 -0.17 -8.29
C ALA A 74 6.71 0.20 -7.13
N ALA A 75 6.23 -0.80 -6.39
CA ALA A 75 5.41 -0.59 -5.20
C ALA A 75 6.20 0.12 -4.09
N VAL A 76 7.44 -0.33 -3.85
CA VAL A 76 8.33 0.28 -2.85
C VAL A 76 8.67 1.72 -3.21
N ILE A 77 9.00 2.03 -4.47
CA ILE A 77 9.27 3.41 -4.92
C ILE A 77 8.03 4.29 -4.75
N SER A 78 6.85 3.79 -5.10
CA SER A 78 5.60 4.54 -4.97
C SER A 78 5.27 4.84 -3.50
N HIS A 79 5.39 3.86 -2.63
CA HIS A 79 5.14 4.01 -1.19
C HIS A 79 6.22 4.89 -0.53
N PHE A 80 7.48 4.68 -0.87
CA PHE A 80 8.56 5.53 -0.40
C PHE A 80 8.39 6.98 -0.86
N GLY A 81 8.01 7.20 -2.12
CA GLY A 81 7.76 8.53 -2.68
C GLY A 81 6.62 9.25 -1.97
N LEU A 82 5.50 8.56 -1.72
CA LEU A 82 4.38 9.12 -0.96
C LEU A 82 4.79 9.47 0.47
N ASN A 83 5.56 8.60 1.14
CA ASN A 83 6.13 8.90 2.45
C ASN A 83 7.08 10.11 2.38
N LEU A 84 7.94 10.22 1.37
CA LEU A 84 8.87 11.33 1.22
C LEU A 84 8.14 12.66 1.01
N VAL A 85 7.08 12.67 0.20
CA VAL A 85 6.21 13.83 -0.01
C VAL A 85 5.49 14.19 1.28
N HIS A 86 4.94 13.20 1.99
CA HIS A 86 4.26 13.43 3.26
C HIS A 86 5.21 14.03 4.31
N PHE A 87 6.37 13.41 4.53
CA PHE A 87 7.36 13.91 5.47
C PHE A 87 7.93 15.26 5.04
N GLY A 88 8.26 15.44 3.76
CA GLY A 88 8.91 16.63 3.23
C GLY A 88 8.00 17.84 3.09
N LEU A 89 6.72 17.66 2.73
CA LEU A 89 5.77 18.76 2.50
C LEU A 89 4.75 18.95 3.61
N PHE A 90 4.49 17.96 4.47
CA PHE A 90 3.44 18.05 5.48
C PHE A 90 3.97 17.89 6.91
N THR A 91 4.94 17.00 7.17
CA THR A 91 5.48 16.84 8.53
C THR A 91 6.60 17.83 8.87
N TYR A 92 7.59 18.02 8.00
CA TYR A 92 8.73 18.90 8.28
C TYR A 92 8.45 20.40 8.20
N PRO A 93 7.60 20.94 7.30
CA PRO A 93 7.25 22.36 7.37
C PRO A 93 6.39 22.69 8.60
N MET A 94 5.82 21.68 9.28
CA MET A 94 5.16 21.85 10.60
C MET A 94 6.13 21.83 11.78
N LEU A 95 7.34 21.25 11.64
CA LEU A 95 8.38 21.28 12.68
C LEU A 95 9.27 22.53 12.59
N ALA A 96 9.26 23.21 11.44
CA ALA A 96 10.01 24.44 11.17
C ALA A 96 9.20 25.73 11.42
N ARG A 97 8.02 25.62 12.05
CA ARG A 97 7.26 26.74 12.63
C ARG A 97 7.29 26.66 14.14
#